data_AF-A0A1B7YPC7-F1
#
_entry.id   AF-A0A1B7YPC7-F1
#
_cell.length_a   1.000
_cell.length_b   1.000
_cell.length_c   1.000
_cell.angle_alpha   90.00
_cell.angle_beta   90.00
_cell.angle_gamma   90.00
#
_symmetry.space_group_name_H-M   'P 1'
#
loop_
_entity.id
_entity.type
_entity.pdbx_description
1 polymer ?
#
loop_
_entity_poly.entity_id
_entity_poly.type
_entity_poly.pdbx_seq_one_letter_code
_entity_poly.pdbx_strand_id
1 'polypeptide(L)'
;MLVIRGIAGLLVVVGVLLILFLVIFIVLLVFLALLLVALLLLLILLVALMHTSMVMSSNNSSGAGFRCMVPGCTANPISTKSNLDRHIENTHGPFALWVKMPCEKLLKFNPHNNRRHSMGCSNALCRSYEGLGETFFVPEGYERELVQAIVDTKGSMSPQDAIWNWVFVNLDIQFLDN
;
A
#
# COMPACT_ATOMS: atom_id res chain seq x y z
N MET A 1 43.35 -62.78 -1.87
CA MET A 1 42.83 -62.40 -3.20
C MET A 1 41.35 -61.94 -3.17
N LEU A 2 40.48 -62.52 -2.34
CA LEU A 2 39.07 -62.13 -2.21
C LEU A 2 38.86 -60.68 -1.72
N VAL A 3 39.64 -60.20 -0.76
CA VAL A 3 39.52 -58.84 -0.19
C VAL A 3 39.74 -57.73 -1.23
N ILE A 4 40.71 -57.90 -2.12
CA ILE A 4 41.05 -56.91 -3.16
C ILE A 4 39.91 -56.76 -4.18
N ARG A 5 39.24 -57.88 -4.54
CA ARG A 5 38.08 -57.86 -5.44
C ARG A 5 36.87 -57.15 -4.82
N GLY A 6 36.68 -57.28 -3.51
CA GLY A 6 35.62 -56.57 -2.78
C GLY A 6 35.80 -55.05 -2.78
N ILE A 7 37.03 -54.57 -2.56
CA ILE A 7 37.35 -53.14 -2.55
C ILE A 7 37.14 -52.51 -3.94
N ALA A 8 37.57 -53.18 -5.01
CA ALA A 8 37.36 -52.70 -6.37
C ALA A 8 35.86 -52.54 -6.70
N GLY A 9 35.03 -53.52 -6.31
CA GLY A 9 33.57 -53.43 -6.48
C GLY A 9 32.95 -52.25 -5.72
N LEU A 10 33.35 -52.03 -4.46
CA LEU A 10 32.86 -50.92 -3.66
C LEU A 10 33.22 -49.56 -4.29
N LEU A 11 34.46 -49.40 -4.77
CA LEU A 11 34.90 -48.16 -5.41
C LEU A 11 34.08 -47.83 -6.67
N VAL A 12 33.75 -48.84 -7.47
CA VAL A 12 32.90 -48.65 -8.66
C VAL A 12 31.50 -48.20 -8.26
N VAL A 13 30.89 -48.84 -7.26
CA VAL A 13 29.54 -48.47 -6.77
C VAL A 13 29.53 -47.04 -6.23
N VAL A 14 30.52 -46.68 -5.39
CA VAL A 14 30.65 -45.33 -4.86
C VAL A 14 30.86 -44.32 -5.99
N GLY A 15 31.70 -44.63 -6.98
CA GLY A 15 31.92 -43.78 -8.15
C GLY A 15 30.63 -43.52 -8.94
N VAL A 16 29.83 -44.55 -9.19
CA VAL A 16 28.53 -44.42 -9.87
C VAL A 16 27.55 -43.57 -9.06
N LEU A 17 27.48 -43.76 -7.73
CA LEU A 17 26.62 -42.95 -6.85
C LEU A 17 27.04 -41.48 -6.83
N LEU A 18 28.35 -41.19 -6.82
CA LEU A 18 28.86 -39.82 -6.89
C LEU A 18 28.53 -39.15 -8.22
N ILE A 19 28.67 -39.87 -9.33
CA ILE A 19 28.29 -39.37 -10.66
C ILE A 19 26.77 -39.10 -10.71
N LEU A 20 25.96 -40.02 -10.21
CA LEU A 20 24.50 -39.85 -10.17
C LEU A 20 24.10 -38.64 -9.31
N PHE A 21 24.69 -38.50 -8.13
CA PHE A 21 24.47 -37.35 -7.25
C PHE A 21 24.86 -36.03 -7.94
N LEU A 22 26.01 -36.00 -8.62
CA LEU A 22 26.46 -34.83 -9.36
C LEU A 22 25.48 -34.46 -10.49
N VAL A 23 24.98 -35.44 -11.25
CA VAL A 23 23.99 -35.21 -12.30
C VAL A 23 22.69 -34.63 -11.71
N ILE A 24 22.18 -35.22 -10.63
CA ILE A 24 20.96 -34.71 -9.95
C ILE A 24 21.18 -33.28 -9.46
N PHE A 25 22.34 -33.00 -8.86
CA PHE A 25 22.68 -31.67 -8.36
C PHE A 25 22.73 -30.64 -9.50
N ILE A 26 23.34 -30.97 -10.64
CA ILE A 26 23.37 -30.09 -11.82
C ILE A 26 21.95 -29.83 -12.35
N VAL A 27 21.11 -30.87 -12.46
CA VAL A 27 19.71 -30.73 -12.90
C VAL A 27 18.93 -29.80 -11.95
N LEU A 28 19.12 -29.95 -10.63
CA LEU A 28 18.49 -29.09 -9.64
C LEU A 28 18.92 -27.62 -9.77
N LEU A 29 20.22 -27.37 -10.00
CA LEU A 29 20.73 -26.01 -10.22
C LEU A 29 20.16 -25.37 -11.48
N VAL A 30 20.05 -26.12 -12.57
CA VAL A 30 19.43 -25.63 -13.82
C VAL A 30 17.96 -25.30 -13.58
N PHE A 31 17.22 -26.17 -12.89
CA PHE A 31 15.82 -25.92 -12.56
C PHE A 31 15.65 -24.65 -11.70
N LEU A 32 16.48 -24.48 -10.67
CA LEU A 32 16.46 -23.29 -9.81
C LEU A 32 16.76 -22.01 -10.61
N ALA A 33 17.74 -22.04 -11.51
CA ALA A 33 18.07 -20.90 -12.37
C ALA A 33 16.88 -20.51 -13.27
N LEU A 34 16.20 -21.49 -13.89
CA LEU A 34 15.01 -21.24 -14.71
C LEU A 34 13.86 -20.65 -13.89
N LEU A 35 13.64 -21.13 -12.67
CA LEU A 35 12.62 -20.58 -11.77
C LEU A 35 12.88 -19.11 -11.44
N LEU A 36 14.13 -18.75 -11.14
CA LEU A 36 14.52 -17.37 -10.85
C LEU A 36 14.30 -16.46 -12.07
N VAL A 37 14.63 -16.91 -13.28
CA VAL A 37 14.36 -16.16 -14.51
C VAL A 37 12.86 -15.95 -14.71
N ALA A 38 12.03 -16.98 -14.50
CA ALA A 38 10.58 -16.87 -14.61
C ALA A 38 10.00 -15.86 -13.61
N LEU A 39 10.46 -15.87 -12.36
CA LEU A 39 10.04 -14.90 -11.33
C LEU A 39 10.45 -13.47 -11.68
N LEU A 40 11.66 -13.28 -12.22
CA LEU A 40 12.12 -11.97 -12.67
C LEU A 40 11.26 -11.42 -13.82
N LEU A 41 10.93 -12.26 -14.81
CA LEU A 41 10.05 -11.89 -15.91
C LEU A 41 8.64 -11.52 -15.42
N LEU A 42 8.10 -12.26 -14.46
CA LEU A 42 6.80 -11.94 -13.84
C LEU A 42 6.83 -10.58 -13.14
N LEU A 43 7.90 -10.27 -12.39
CA LEU A 43 8.06 -8.98 -11.72
C LEU A 43 8.10 -7.84 -12.74
N ILE A 44 8.87 -7.99 -13.82
CA ILE A 44 8.95 -6.99 -14.90
C ILE A 44 7.56 -6.76 -15.52
N LEU A 45 6.80 -7.82 -15.77
CA LEU A 45 5.44 -7.73 -16.30
C LEU A 45 4.51 -6.95 -15.35
N LEU A 46 4.58 -7.22 -14.04
CA LEU A 46 3.78 -6.51 -13.05
C LEU A 46 4.13 -5.00 -13.01
N VAL A 47 5.42 -4.66 -13.04
CA VAL A 47 5.87 -3.26 -13.11
C VAL A 47 5.39 -2.59 -14.39
N ALA A 48 5.48 -3.28 -15.54
CA ALA A 48 4.99 -2.75 -16.81
C ALA A 48 3.47 -2.51 -16.78
N LEU A 49 2.69 -3.43 -16.22
CA LEU A 49 1.24 -3.26 -16.05
C LEU A 49 0.90 -2.04 -15.19
N MET A 50 1.60 -1.86 -14.07
CA MET A 50 1.44 -0.70 -13.18
C MET A 50 1.80 0.63 -13.88
N HIS A 51 2.78 0.63 -14.78
CA HIS A 51 3.09 1.82 -15.57
C HIS A 51 2.06 2.09 -16.67
N THR A 52 1.55 1.06 -17.34
CA THR A 52 0.53 1.24 -18.39
C THR A 52 -0.79 1.77 -17.84
N SER A 53 -1.17 1.42 -16.61
CA SER A 53 -2.35 2.00 -15.96
C SER A 53 -2.17 3.48 -15.61
N MET A 54 -0.94 3.96 -15.45
CA MET A 54 -0.63 5.35 -15.11
C MET A 54 -0.59 6.29 -16.33
N VAL A 55 -0.44 5.78 -17.55
CA VAL A 55 -0.19 6.59 -18.76
C VAL A 55 -1.44 6.83 -19.63
N MET A 56 -2.58 6.21 -19.33
CA MET A 56 -3.84 6.51 -20.04
C MET A 56 -4.77 7.44 -19.24
N SER A 57 -4.51 8.75 -19.30
CA SER A 57 -5.56 9.74 -19.03
C SER A 57 -5.30 11.06 -19.77
N SER A 58 -5.61 11.09 -21.06
CA SER A 58 -5.63 12.33 -21.85
C SER A 58 -6.65 12.24 -22.97
N ASN A 59 -7.92 12.03 -22.63
CA ASN A 59 -9.00 12.22 -23.60
C ASN A 59 -9.84 13.43 -23.16
N ASN A 60 -9.50 14.57 -23.76
CA ASN A 60 -10.39 15.70 -23.91
C ASN A 60 -11.63 15.24 -24.67
N SER A 61 -12.77 15.12 -23.99
CA SER A 61 -14.07 15.03 -24.63
C SER A 61 -15.01 16.03 -24.02
N SER A 62 -15.40 16.96 -24.87
CA SER A 62 -16.27 18.08 -24.63
C SER A 62 -17.68 17.61 -24.25
N GLY A 63 -18.24 18.13 -23.15
CA GLY A 63 -19.68 18.43 -23.09
C GLY A 63 -20.58 17.60 -22.17
N ALA A 64 -20.13 16.51 -21.54
CA ALA A 64 -20.95 15.81 -20.54
C ALA A 64 -20.15 15.62 -19.24
N GLY A 65 -20.56 16.31 -18.17
CA GLY A 65 -19.95 16.13 -16.86
C GLY A 65 -20.18 14.71 -16.34
N PHE A 66 -19.13 14.06 -15.86
CA PHE A 66 -19.14 12.78 -15.18
C PHE A 66 -19.85 12.92 -13.83
N ARG A 67 -20.95 12.19 -13.62
CA ARG A 67 -21.67 12.19 -12.34
C ARG A 67 -21.11 11.12 -11.42
N CYS A 68 -21.02 11.43 -10.13
CA CYS A 68 -20.73 10.43 -9.12
C CYS A 68 -21.96 9.54 -8.91
N MET A 69 -21.76 8.22 -8.95
CA MET A 69 -22.83 7.22 -8.80
C MET A 69 -22.96 6.69 -7.37
N VAL A 70 -22.18 7.22 -6.42
CA VAL A 70 -22.29 6.83 -5.02
C VAL A 70 -23.61 7.34 -4.45
N PRO A 71 -24.46 6.46 -3.87
CA PRO A 71 -25.76 6.86 -3.33
C PRO A 71 -25.63 8.01 -2.34
N GLY A 72 -26.45 9.05 -2.52
CA GLY A 72 -26.44 10.24 -1.64
C GLY A 72 -25.38 11.29 -1.97
N CYS A 73 -24.48 11.06 -2.94
CA CYS A 73 -23.52 12.07 -3.35
C CYS A 73 -24.21 13.20 -4.13
N THR A 74 -24.12 14.43 -3.61
CA THR A 74 -24.71 15.64 -4.22
C THR A 74 -23.68 16.48 -5.00
N ALA A 75 -22.51 15.93 -5.29
CA ALA A 75 -21.47 16.63 -6.03
C ALA A 75 -21.94 17.04 -7.44
N ASN A 76 -21.59 18.25 -7.86
CA ASN A 76 -21.85 18.72 -9.21
C ASN A 76 -21.16 17.81 -10.25
N PRO A 77 -21.69 17.71 -11.49
CA PRO A 77 -21.06 16.95 -12.55
C PRO A 77 -19.60 17.36 -12.75
N ILE A 78 -18.71 16.38 -12.76
CA ILE A 78 -17.27 16.57 -12.79
C ILE A 78 -16.78 16.62 -14.24
N SER A 79 -15.94 17.58 -14.58
CA SER A 79 -15.58 17.87 -15.98
C SER A 79 -14.76 16.78 -16.67
N THR A 80 -14.04 15.94 -15.93
CA THR A 80 -13.16 14.89 -16.48
C THR A 80 -13.27 13.60 -15.68
N LYS A 81 -13.04 12.47 -16.35
CA LYS A 81 -12.98 11.15 -15.69
C LYS A 81 -11.93 11.11 -14.59
N SER A 82 -10.73 11.66 -14.83
CA SER A 82 -9.66 11.73 -13.83
C SER A 82 -10.04 12.52 -12.56
N ASN A 83 -10.88 13.54 -12.70
CA ASN A 83 -11.41 14.28 -11.56
C ASN A 83 -12.53 13.50 -10.86
N LEU A 84 -13.32 12.70 -11.59
CA LEU A 84 -14.32 11.81 -10.99
C LEU A 84 -13.63 10.69 -10.20
N ASP A 85 -12.62 10.04 -10.76
CA ASP A 85 -11.86 8.99 -10.08
C ASP A 85 -11.23 9.55 -8.80
N ARG A 86 -10.60 10.73 -8.89
CA ARG A 86 -10.09 11.46 -7.72
C ARG A 86 -11.18 11.83 -6.72
N HIS A 87 -12.37 12.20 -7.17
CA HIS A 87 -13.49 12.48 -6.28
C HIS A 87 -13.92 11.20 -5.56
N ILE A 88 -14.03 10.07 -6.24
CA ILE A 88 -14.39 8.78 -5.64
C ILE A 88 -13.34 8.37 -4.60
N GLU A 89 -12.06 8.41 -4.95
CA GLU A 89 -10.98 8.04 -4.04
C GLU A 89 -10.93 8.93 -2.78
N ASN A 90 -11.13 10.24 -2.92
CA ASN A 90 -11.01 11.17 -1.80
C ASN A 90 -12.31 11.35 -1.01
N THR A 91 -13.46 11.02 -1.59
CA THR A 91 -14.78 11.30 -0.99
C THR A 91 -15.49 10.04 -0.54
N HIS A 92 -15.29 8.90 -1.21
CA HIS A 92 -16.08 7.66 -1.06
C HIS A 92 -15.22 6.41 -0.79
N GLY A 93 -13.95 6.60 -0.41
CA GLY A 93 -13.09 5.50 0.02
C GLY A 93 -13.44 5.07 1.45
N PRO A 94 -13.41 3.76 1.78
CA PRO A 94 -13.79 3.25 3.11
C PRO A 94 -12.95 3.84 4.25
N PHE A 95 -11.77 4.35 3.91
CA PHE A 95 -10.93 5.14 4.78
C PHE A 95 -10.56 6.45 4.09
N ALA A 96 -10.63 7.54 4.86
CA ALA A 96 -10.03 8.80 4.47
C ALA A 96 -8.58 8.83 4.96
N LEU A 97 -7.66 9.28 4.11
CA LEU A 97 -6.29 9.58 4.52
C LEU A 97 -6.26 10.97 5.17
N TRP A 98 -5.65 11.06 6.35
CA TRP A 98 -5.48 12.29 7.13
C TRP A 98 -4.01 12.57 7.37
N VAL A 99 -3.70 13.82 7.74
CA VAL A 99 -2.37 14.30 8.08
C VAL A 99 -2.41 15.07 9.39
N LYS A 100 -1.52 14.71 10.30
CA LYS A 100 -1.17 15.51 11.46
C LYS A 100 -0.01 16.43 11.11
N MET A 101 -0.28 17.73 11.09
CA MET A 101 0.74 18.74 10.85
C MET A 101 1.61 18.95 12.11
N PRO A 102 2.86 19.44 11.98
CA PRO A 102 3.70 19.80 13.14
C PRO A 102 3.13 20.89 14.07
N CYS A 103 2.06 21.56 13.66
CA CYS A 103 1.29 22.47 14.51
C CYS A 103 0.14 21.78 15.24
N GLU A 104 0.14 20.45 15.30
CA GLU A 104 -0.91 19.58 15.86
C GLU A 104 -2.27 19.63 15.14
N LYS A 105 -2.40 20.46 14.10
CA LYS A 105 -3.62 20.54 13.30
C LYS A 105 -3.80 19.29 12.43
N LEU A 106 -4.97 18.68 12.51
CA LEU A 106 -5.37 17.60 11.62
C LEU A 106 -6.05 18.13 10.35
N LEU A 107 -5.61 17.61 9.20
CA LEU A 107 -6.14 17.93 7.87
C LEU A 107 -6.46 16.63 7.13
N LYS A 108 -7.56 16.58 6.37
CA LYS A 108 -7.73 15.53 5.36
C LYS A 108 -6.59 15.66 4.33
N PHE A 109 -5.96 14.53 3.99
CA PHE A 109 -4.82 14.52 3.09
C PHE A 109 -5.23 15.10 1.74
N ASN A 110 -4.66 16.25 1.42
CA ASN A 110 -4.76 16.87 0.12
C ASN A 110 -3.45 17.63 -0.10
N PRO A 111 -2.57 17.18 -1.01
CA PRO A 111 -1.24 17.78 -1.17
C PRO A 111 -1.28 19.30 -1.39
N HIS A 112 -2.30 19.79 -2.10
CA HIS A 112 -2.46 21.22 -2.37
C HIS A 112 -2.88 22.01 -1.12
N ASN A 113 -3.87 21.52 -0.37
CA ASN A 113 -4.32 22.17 0.86
C ASN A 113 -3.24 22.12 1.94
N ASN A 114 -2.55 20.99 2.06
CA ASN A 114 -1.48 20.81 3.04
C ASN A 114 -0.28 21.72 2.73
N ARG A 115 0.08 21.86 1.44
CA ARG A 115 1.11 22.81 1.00
C ARG A 115 0.69 24.26 1.23
N ARG A 116 -0.59 24.59 0.99
CA ARG A 116 -1.10 25.93 1.32
C ARG A 116 -1.01 26.20 2.83
N HIS A 117 -1.31 25.20 3.65
CA HIS A 117 -1.17 25.29 5.10
C HIS A 117 0.30 25.49 5.50
N SER A 118 1.25 24.71 4.97
CA SER A 118 2.67 24.85 5.31
C SER A 118 3.19 26.25 5.05
N MET A 119 2.77 26.89 3.96
CA MET A 119 3.15 28.28 3.63
C MET A 119 2.47 29.33 4.52
N GLY A 120 1.21 29.12 4.90
CA GLY A 120 0.41 30.09 5.66
C GLY A 120 0.44 29.93 7.18
N CYS A 121 0.98 28.82 7.69
CA CYS A 121 1.01 28.55 9.12
C CYS A 121 2.07 29.41 9.82
N SER A 122 1.71 29.94 11.00
CA SER A 122 2.65 30.70 11.85
C SER A 122 3.76 29.82 12.42
N ASN A 123 3.50 28.51 12.60
CA ASN A 123 4.48 27.55 13.10
C ASN A 123 5.55 27.27 12.02
N ALA A 124 6.80 27.60 12.33
CA ALA A 124 7.93 27.42 11.42
C ALA A 124 8.17 25.96 11.01
N LEU A 125 7.85 24.99 11.89
CA LEU A 125 7.96 23.57 11.59
C LEU A 125 7.00 23.14 10.47
N CYS A 126 5.86 23.80 10.32
CA CYS A 126 4.96 23.48 9.22
C CYS A 126 5.57 23.82 7.85
N ARG A 127 6.40 24.88 7.77
CA ARG A 127 7.07 25.27 6.51
C ARG A 127 8.09 24.23 6.05
N SER A 128 8.82 23.61 6.98
CA SER A 128 9.88 22.64 6.64
C SER A 128 9.34 21.27 6.20
N TYR A 129 8.08 20.96 6.51
CA TYR A 129 7.46 19.68 6.13
C TYR A 129 6.79 19.73 4.75
N GLU A 130 6.76 20.88 4.06
CA GLU A 130 6.17 21.03 2.71
C GLU A 130 4.70 20.55 2.55
N GLY A 131 3.98 20.35 3.65
CA GLY A 131 2.62 19.76 3.66
C GLY A 131 2.59 18.23 3.79
N LEU A 132 3.75 17.60 3.95
CA LEU A 132 3.95 16.19 4.24
C LEU A 132 4.04 16.01 5.76
N GLY A 133 2.93 16.18 6.49
CA GLY A 133 2.88 15.83 7.91
C GLY A 133 2.83 14.30 8.14
N GLU A 134 2.54 13.88 9.36
CA GLU A 134 2.36 12.46 9.68
C GLU A 134 1.01 11.96 9.14
N THR A 135 1.04 11.01 8.20
CA THR A 135 -0.16 10.46 7.55
C THR A 135 -0.76 9.30 8.32
N PHE A 136 -2.09 9.22 8.40
CA PHE A 136 -2.80 8.10 9.02
C PHE A 136 -4.20 7.91 8.41
N PHE A 137 -4.74 6.70 8.50
CA PHE A 137 -6.06 6.33 7.99
C PHE A 137 -7.13 6.48 9.07
N VAL A 138 -8.27 7.01 8.66
CA VAL A 138 -9.47 7.20 9.49
C VAL A 138 -10.67 6.61 8.77
N PRO A 139 -11.59 5.90 9.45
CA PRO A 139 -12.85 5.48 8.84
C PRO A 139 -13.58 6.63 8.15
N GLU A 140 -14.20 6.31 7.02
CA GLU A 140 -15.04 7.28 6.31
C GLU A 140 -16.18 7.79 7.20
N GLY A 141 -16.59 9.05 7.01
CA GLY A 141 -17.66 9.68 7.78
C GLY A 141 -17.23 10.34 9.09
N TYR A 142 -16.00 10.12 9.56
CA TYR A 142 -15.50 10.80 10.76
C TYR A 142 -15.27 12.29 10.48
N GLU A 143 -15.90 13.15 11.28
CA GLU A 143 -15.71 14.60 11.23
C GLU A 143 -14.38 15.00 11.86
N ARG A 144 -13.81 16.13 11.43
CA ARG A 144 -12.50 16.60 11.88
C ARG A 144 -12.42 16.73 13.40
N GLU A 145 -13.47 17.23 14.02
CA GLU A 145 -13.57 17.48 15.44
C GLU A 145 -13.47 16.17 16.23
N LEU A 146 -14.14 15.10 15.75
CA LEU A 146 -14.02 13.76 16.32
C LEU A 146 -12.61 13.21 16.16
N VAL A 147 -12.03 13.31 14.96
CA VAL A 147 -10.65 12.82 14.72
C VAL A 147 -9.66 13.56 15.62
N GLN A 148 -9.80 14.88 15.76
CA GLN A 148 -8.96 15.70 16.64
C GLN A 148 -9.12 15.27 18.10
N ALA A 149 -10.36 15.06 18.58
CA ALA A 149 -10.60 14.59 19.94
C ALA A 149 -9.96 13.20 20.20
N ILE A 150 -10.03 12.28 19.24
CA ILE A 150 -9.40 10.95 19.37
C ILE A 150 -7.88 11.07 19.47
N VAL A 151 -7.26 11.88 18.60
CA VAL A 151 -5.80 12.05 18.59
C VAL A 151 -5.31 12.78 19.84
N ASP A 152 -6.03 13.81 20.30
CA ASP A 152 -5.65 14.62 21.46
C ASP A 152 -5.77 13.83 22.78
N THR A 153 -6.77 12.95 22.90
CA THR A 153 -7.05 12.20 24.15
C THR A 153 -6.06 11.08 24.44
N LYS A 154 -5.27 10.63 23.45
CA LYS A 154 -4.40 9.44 23.58
C LYS A 154 -2.97 9.74 24.02
N GLY A 155 -2.63 11.00 24.27
CA GLY A 155 -1.33 11.40 24.83
C GLY A 155 -0.16 11.12 23.88
N SER A 156 0.67 10.12 24.21
CA SER A 156 1.92 9.80 23.48
C SER A 156 1.77 8.76 22.37
N MET A 157 0.55 8.34 22.03
CA MET A 157 0.31 7.39 20.93
C MET A 157 0.49 8.07 19.58
N SER A 158 0.85 7.29 18.54
CA SER A 158 0.76 7.79 17.16
C SER A 158 -0.71 8.06 16.80
N PRO A 159 -0.99 8.97 15.86
CA PRO A 159 -2.35 9.21 15.38
C PRO A 159 -3.03 7.95 14.84
N GLN A 160 -2.27 7.07 14.17
CA GLN A 160 -2.82 5.81 13.65
C GLN A 160 -3.24 4.87 14.76
N ASP A 161 -2.43 4.73 15.81
CA ASP A 161 -2.74 3.87 16.97
C ASP A 161 -3.91 4.43 17.78
N ALA A 162 -3.99 5.76 17.91
CA ALA A 162 -5.10 6.43 18.56
C ALA A 162 -6.44 6.11 17.90
N ILE A 163 -6.48 6.19 16.56
CA ILE A 163 -7.67 5.88 15.77
C ILE A 163 -8.04 4.40 15.88
N TRP A 164 -7.07 3.48 15.74
CA TRP A 164 -7.36 2.05 15.87
C TRP A 164 -7.90 1.70 17.24
N ASN A 165 -7.27 2.19 18.29
CA ASN A 165 -7.72 1.96 19.67
C ASN A 165 -9.16 2.47 19.86
N TRP A 166 -9.49 3.64 19.34
CA TRP A 166 -10.87 4.16 19.37
C TRP A 166 -11.86 3.28 18.60
N VAL A 167 -11.50 2.84 17.39
CA VAL A 167 -12.36 1.98 16.56
C VAL A 167 -12.62 0.64 17.25
N PHE A 168 -11.59 -0.02 17.79
CA PHE A 168 -11.76 -1.29 18.49
C PHE A 168 -12.63 -1.17 19.74
N VAL A 169 -12.39 -0.15 20.58
CA VAL A 169 -13.18 0.06 21.81
C VAL A 169 -14.65 0.33 21.50
N ASN A 170 -14.95 1.06 20.42
CA ASN A 170 -16.35 1.38 20.07
C ASN A 170 -17.06 0.30 19.24
N LEU A 171 -16.32 -0.55 18.52
CA LEU A 171 -16.91 -1.72 17.85
C LEU A 171 -17.53 -2.66 18.87
N ASP A 172 -16.84 -2.91 19.99
CA ASP A 172 -17.35 -3.77 21.07
C ASP A 172 -18.67 -3.24 21.66
N ILE A 173 -18.87 -1.93 21.70
CA ILE A 173 -20.09 -1.29 22.22
C ILE A 173 -21.26 -1.47 21.22
N GLN A 174 -21.02 -1.32 19.92
CA GLN A 174 -22.08 -1.48 18.91
C GLN A 174 -22.59 -2.92 18.75
N PHE A 175 -21.79 -3.92 19.11
CA PHE A 175 -22.22 -5.32 19.14
C PHE A 175 -22.97 -5.71 20.43
N LEU A 176 -22.92 -4.89 21.48
CA LEU A 176 -23.64 -5.13 22.73
C LEU A 176 -25.05 -4.52 22.74
N ASP A 177 -25.31 -3.55 21.86
CA ASP A 177 -26.60 -2.83 21.75
C ASP A 177 -27.52 -3.39 20.65
N ASN A 178 -27.14 -4.48 19.97
CA ASN A 178 -27.96 -5.22 19.00
C ASN A 178 -28.30 -6.62 19.51
#